data_AF-A0A2S5QIC5-F1
#
_entry.id   AF-A0A2S5QIC5-F1
#
_cell.length_a   1.000
_cell.length_b   1.000
_cell.length_c   1.000
_cell.angle_alpha   90.00
_cell.angle_beta   90.00
_cell.angle_gamma   90.00
#
_symmetry.space_group_name_H-M   'P 1'
#
loop_
_entity.id
_entity.type
_entity.pdbx_description
1 polymer ?
#
loop_
_entity_poly.entity_id
_entity_poly.type
_entity_poly.pdbx_seq_one_letter_code
_entity_poly.pdbx_strand_id
1 'polypeptide(L)' 'MSESSSAYLVVQLNVKNHQEYLQRYAMSVLPMFKKFGAEVIAASTPKVLEGEWGGNWSAVVRFPSMSVAEEW' A
#
# COMPACT_ATOMS: atom_id res chain seq x y z
N MET A 1 14.67 13.57 -21.16
CA MET A 1 14.77 12.21 -20.60
C MET A 1 13.52 11.98 -19.78
N SER A 2 12.59 11.14 -20.25
CA SER A 2 11.34 10.85 -19.53
C SER A 2 11.49 9.53 -18.77
N GLU A 3 12.02 9.58 -17.55
CA GLU A 3 11.92 8.44 -16.64
C GLU A 3 10.54 8.49 -15.97
N SER A 4 9.52 7.93 -16.62
CA SER A 4 8.24 7.65 -15.95
C SER A 4 8.28 6.26 -15.31
N SER A 5 9.29 6.01 -14.48
CA SER A 5 9.40 4.78 -13.71
C SER A 5 8.40 4.83 -12.56
N SER A 6 7.51 3.84 -12.46
CA SER A 6 6.58 3.75 -11.33
C SER A 6 7.32 3.66 -10.00
N ALA A 7 6.75 4.29 -8.97
CA ALA A 7 7.20 4.12 -7.59
C ALA A 7 6.27 3.17 -6.84
N TYR A 8 6.81 2.47 -5.83
CA TYR A 8 6.05 1.48 -5.06
C TYR A 8 6.17 1.76 -3.57
N LEU A 9 5.04 2.02 -2.94
CA LEU A 9 4.93 2.03 -1.49
C LEU A 9 4.68 0.59 -1.03
N VAL A 10 5.60 0.04 -0.25
CA VAL A 10 5.47 -1.29 0.38
C VAL A 10 5.29 -1.08 1.87
N VAL A 11 4.14 -1.52 2.40
CA VAL A 11 3.83 -1.37 3.82
C VAL A 11 3.66 -2.72 4.49
N GLN A 12 4.24 -2.82 5.67
CA GLN A 12 4.02 -3.89 6.63
C GLN A 12 3.31 -3.29 7.84
N LEU A 13 2.17 -3.86 8.21
CA LEU A 13 1.34 -3.37 9.31
C LEU A 13 1.11 -4.47 10.33
N ASN A 14 0.94 -4.06 11.58
CA ASN A 14 0.41 -4.92 12.64
C ASN A 14 -1.00 -4.43 13.00
N VAL A 15 -2.00 -5.01 12.34
CA VAL A 15 -3.41 -4.63 12.41
C VAL A 15 -4.07 -5.36 13.58
N LYS A 16 -4.51 -4.61 14.61
CA LYS A 16 -5.17 -5.18 15.79
C LYS A 16 -6.56 -5.75 15.48
N ASN A 17 -7.31 -5.11 14.59
CA ASN A 17 -8.65 -5.53 14.17
C ASN A 17 -8.78 -5.35 12.65
N HIS A 18 -8.77 -6.45 11.90
CA HIS A 18 -8.83 -6.41 10.44
C HIS A 18 -10.16 -5.90 9.89
N GLN A 19 -11.28 -6.19 10.56
CA GLN A 19 -12.59 -5.73 10.13
C GLN A 19 -12.68 -4.21 10.24
N GLU A 20 -12.25 -3.65 11.37
CA GLU A 20 -12.22 -2.20 11.56
C GLU A 20 -11.26 -1.52 10.59
N TYR A 21 -10.07 -2.10 10.37
CA TYR A 21 -9.09 -1.60 9.41
C TYR A 21 -9.67 -1.50 7.99
N LEU A 22 -10.35 -2.56 7.53
CA LEU A 22 -10.96 -2.58 6.20
C LEU A 22 -12.10 -1.55 6.10
N GLN A 23 -12.98 -1.49 7.11
CA GLN A 23 -14.16 -0.64 7.08
C GLN A 23 -13.84 0.85 7.21
N ARG A 24 -12.88 1.20 8.06
CA ARG A 24 -12.61 2.61 8.41
C ARG A 24 -11.39 3.17 7.71
N TYR A 25 -10.28 2.42 7.66
CA TYR A 25 -9.04 2.94 7.11
C TYR A 25 -8.96 2.73 5.60
N ALA A 26 -9.12 1.49 5.13
CA ALA A 26 -9.00 1.17 3.71
C ALA A 26 -10.01 1.94 2.85
N MET A 27 -11.28 2.02 3.30
CA MET A 27 -12.32 2.77 2.60
C MET A 27 -12.03 4.27 2.46
N SER A 28 -11.31 4.88 3.41
CA SER A 28 -10.94 6.30 3.35
C SER A 28 -9.68 6.55 2.51
N VAL A 29 -8.74 5.60 2.52
CA VAL A 29 -7.47 5.71 1.80
C VAL A 29 -7.62 5.46 0.30
N LEU A 30 -8.51 4.55 -0.13
CA LEU A 30 -8.70 4.24 -1.55
C LEU A 30 -9.09 5.46 -2.42
N PRO A 31 -10.03 6.33 -2.01
CA PRO A 31 -10.31 7.57 -2.73
C PRO A 31 -9.11 8.51 -2.82
N MET A 32 -8.24 8.53 -1.81
CA MET A 32 -7.03 9.36 -1.81
C MET A 32 -6.02 8.83 -2.84
N PHE A 33 -5.74 7.53 -2.85
CA PHE A 33 -4.89 6.91 -3.88
C PHE A 33 -5.41 7.18 -5.30
N LYS A 34 -6.72 7.06 -5.50
CA LYS A 34 -7.33 7.33 -6.81
C LYS A 34 -7.08 8.76 -7.30
N LYS A 35 -7.03 9.77 -6.42
CA LYS A 35 -6.73 11.17 -6.80
C LYS A 35 -5.32 11.34 -7.35
N PHE A 36 -4.37 10.56 -6.86
CA PHE A 36 -2.97 10.58 -7.29
C PHE A 36 -2.67 9.56 -8.40
N GLY A 37 -3.68 8.88 -8.95
CA GLY A 37 -3.48 7.81 -9.93
C GLY A 37 -2.75 6.59 -9.36
N ALA A 38 -2.79 6.42 -8.04
CA ALA A 38 -2.17 5.31 -7.35
C ALA A 38 -3.12 4.11 -7.26
N GLU A 39 -2.54 2.91 -7.31
CA GLU A 39 -3.29 1.65 -7.34
C GLU A 39 -2.76 0.68 -6.29
N VAL A 40 -3.66 0.12 -5.48
CA VAL A 40 -3.31 -1.00 -4.58
C VAL A 40 -3.22 -2.27 -5.43
N ILE A 41 -2.02 -2.80 -5.62
CA ILE A 41 -1.78 -3.99 -6.46
C ILE A 41 -1.69 -5.29 -5.66
N ALA A 42 -1.45 -5.20 -4.36
CA ALA A 42 -1.53 -6.33 -3.44
C ALA A 42 -1.93 -5.82 -2.04
N ALA A 43 -2.79 -6.57 -1.35
CA ALA A 43 -3.09 -6.35 0.06
C ALA A 43 -3.55 -7.68 0.69
N SER A 44 -2.79 -8.22 1.64
CA SER A 44 -3.10 -9.52 2.26
C SER A 44 -2.38 -9.75 3.57
N THR A 45 -2.85 -10.76 4.31
CA THR A 45 -2.04 -11.40 5.35
C THR A 45 -0.88 -12.14 4.69
N PRO A 46 0.37 -11.88 5.09
CA PRO A 46 1.56 -12.43 4.45
C PRO A 46 1.72 -13.93 4.76
N LYS A 47 2.16 -14.70 3.77
CA LYS A 47 2.73 -16.04 3.97
C LYS A 47 4.25 -15.90 4.03
N VAL A 48 4.83 -16.10 5.20
CA VAL A 48 6.29 -16.03 5.39
C VAL A 48 6.93 -17.25 4.74
N LEU A 49 7.83 -17.01 3.77
CA LEU A 49 8.61 -18.07 3.12
C LEU A 49 9.97 -18.23 3.80
N GLU A 50 10.62 -17.12 4.16
CA GLU A 50 11.93 -17.06 4.80
C GLU A 50 12.00 -15.88 5.79
N GLY A 51 12.89 -15.98 6.78
CA GLY A 51 13.13 -14.93 7.78
C GLY A 51 11.97 -14.70 8.73
N GLU A 52 11.98 -13.53 9.37
CA GLU A 52 10.92 -13.06 10.26
C GLU A 52 10.13 -11.93 9.60
N TRP A 53 8.81 -11.92 9.78
CA TRP A 53 7.93 -10.87 9.27
C TRP A 53 7.09 -10.28 10.42
N GLY A 54 7.48 -9.10 10.89
CA GLY A 54 6.90 -8.40 12.04
C GLY A 54 5.47 -7.82 11.89
N GLY A 55 4.71 -8.18 10.85
CA GLY A 55 3.37 -7.66 10.60
C GLY A 55 2.38 -8.77 10.21
N ASN A 56 1.09 -8.53 10.45
CA ASN A 56 0.02 -9.47 10.07
C ASN A 56 -0.74 -9.03 8.80
N TRP A 57 -0.37 -7.89 8.23
CA TRP A 57 -0.91 -7.36 6.99
C TRP A 57 0.19 -6.70 6.16
N SER A 58 0.14 -6.88 4.85
CA SER A 58 1.05 -6.24 3.91
C SER A 58 0.26 -5.65 2.75
N ALA A 59 0.69 -4.50 2.25
CA ALA A 59 0.14 -3.93 1.03
C ALA A 59 1.22 -3.33 0.14
N VAL A 60 0.96 -3.34 -1.16
CA VAL A 60 1.81 -2.73 -2.18
C VAL A 60 0.94 -1.77 -2.99
N VAL A 61 1.37 -0.52 -3.07
CA VAL A 61 0.69 0.53 -3.81
C VAL A 61 1.63 1.06 -4.89
N ARG A 62 1.16 1.05 -6.13
CA ARG A 62 1.89 1.59 -7.29
C ARG A 62 1.48 3.04 -7.51
N PHE A 63 2.46 3.92 -7.58
CA PHE A 63 2.31 5.30 -8.03
C PHE A 63 2.88 5.49 -9.44
N PRO A 64 2.37 6.44 -10.23
CA PRO A 64 2.87 6.72 -11.58
C PRO A 64 4.36 7.11 -11.61
N SER A 65 4.85 7.81 -10.58
CA SER A 65 6.25 8.21 -10.40
C SER A 65 6.58 8.44 -8.92
N MET A 66 7.87 8.59 -8.61
CA MET A 66 8.32 8.93 -7.25
C MET A 66 7.80 10.30 -6.79
N SER A 67 7.81 11.30 -7.67
CA SER A 67 7.31 12.65 -7.33
C SER A 67 5.83 12.65 -6.93
N VAL A 68 5.01 11.82 -7.59
CA VAL A 68 3.59 11.66 -7.25
C VAL A 68 3.42 10.92 -5.91
N ALA A 69 4.31 9.97 -5.59
CA ALA A 69 4.30 9.27 -4.31
C ALA A 69 4.72 10.16 -3.13
N GLU A 70 5.60 11.14 -3.36
CA GLU A 70 6.05 12.10 -2.35
C GLU A 70 5.04 13.22 -2.10
N GLU A 71 4.20 13.55 -3.08
CA GLU A 71 3.12 14.55 -2.95
C GLU A 71 1.87 13.99 -2.26
N TRP A 72 1.69 12.67 -2.30
CA TRP A 72 0.59 11.94 -1.68
C TRP A 72 0.68 11.93 -0.15
#